data_AF-A0A348V485-F1
#
_entry.id   AF-A0A348V485-F1
#
_cell.length_a   1.000
_cell.length_b   1.000
_cell.length_c   1.000
_cell.angle_alpha   90.00
_cell.angle_beta   90.00
_cell.angle_gamma   90.00
#
_symmetry.space_group_name_H-M   'P 1'
#
loop_
_entity.id
_entity.type
_entity.pdbx_description
1 polymer ?
#
loop_
_entity_poly.entity_id
_entity_poly.type
_entity_poly.pdbx_seq_one_letter_code
_entity_poly.pdbx_strand_id
1 'polypeptide(L)'
;MNDKWIKASVLAGLWAGVEIIAGSFLHNLKIPFSGTFLTLISIVLVIGFFQIWPRYGIIWRAGLITALMKSISPSSVILGPMIAIAMEGFVMEFAIRMVGRNIMGYISAGMLTMVGILIHKIVRLYLLYGWDIFVIYEEMYNFATRSLEFLHTQPMRAVFILFVIYALLGAVVALFGYKLGQRSKAEQYRDLSFSASSQNEIWNRPTEAIVYSTRYLIMLIILIPLLLYGLNNLTWVPALILTIPWFIFVFRRYHAALRQLRKWLFWMQLLVILVLAWFFTKTAEPGLEGRLMALSNGFIMVLRALVVVTGFAALSTELRAPLMQRLFFRSGFRQLYLSVNHAFGILPMVISSFTTTRRFIANPARSIATSLRYVDSWHHHLLRQLDEGETD
;
A
#
# COMPACT_ATOMS: atom_id res chain seq x y z
N MET A 1 3.34 10.91 -26.23
CA MET A 1 3.75 10.42 -24.86
C MET A 1 4.76 9.28 -25.00
N ASN A 2 5.67 9.02 -24.06
CA ASN A 2 6.65 7.92 -24.20
C ASN A 2 5.97 6.55 -24.02
N ASP A 3 6.22 5.59 -24.93
CA ASP A 3 5.64 4.23 -24.95
C ASP A 3 5.73 3.50 -23.60
N LYS A 4 6.83 3.68 -22.84
CA LYS A 4 6.98 3.05 -21.51
C LYS A 4 5.91 3.51 -20.52
N TRP A 5 5.48 4.77 -20.62
CA TRP A 5 4.46 5.34 -19.77
C TRP A 5 3.06 4.92 -20.18
N ILE A 6 2.79 4.80 -21.48
CA ILE A 6 1.52 4.26 -22.00
C ILE A 6 1.33 2.81 -21.53
N LYS A 7 2.37 1.97 -21.67
CA LYS A 7 2.36 0.58 -21.18
C LYS A 7 2.20 0.49 -19.67
N ALA A 8 2.83 1.42 -18.94
CA ALA A 8 2.67 1.51 -17.49
C ALA A 8 1.24 1.90 -17.10
N SER A 9 0.56 2.76 -17.86
CA SER A 9 -0.87 3.08 -17.66
C SER A 9 -1.78 1.87 -17.81
N VAL A 10 -1.54 1.03 -18.82
CA VAL A 10 -2.32 -0.21 -19.02
C VAL A 10 -2.15 -1.15 -17.83
N LEU A 11 -0.90 -1.42 -17.43
CA LEU A 11 -0.62 -2.24 -16.24
C LEU A 11 -1.21 -1.61 -14.98
N ALA A 12 -1.12 -0.29 -14.83
CA ALA A 12 -1.62 0.39 -13.64
C ALA A 12 -3.14 0.37 -13.54
N GLY A 13 -3.86 0.54 -14.64
CA GLY A 13 -5.32 0.40 -14.69
C GLY A 13 -5.75 -1.03 -14.36
N LEU A 14 -5.04 -2.03 -14.89
CA LEU A 14 -5.25 -3.43 -14.56
C LEU A 14 -5.03 -3.71 -13.07
N TRP A 15 -3.89 -3.27 -12.54
CA TRP A 15 -3.52 -3.46 -11.14
C TRP A 15 -4.48 -2.71 -10.19
N ALA A 16 -4.85 -1.47 -10.51
CA ALA A 16 -5.83 -0.70 -9.74
C ALA A 16 -7.21 -1.37 -9.76
N GLY A 17 -7.65 -1.89 -10.90
CA GLY A 17 -8.91 -2.63 -11.01
C GLY A 17 -8.94 -3.85 -10.10
N VAL A 18 -7.88 -4.66 -10.12
CA VAL A 18 -7.73 -5.82 -9.22
C VAL A 18 -7.71 -5.39 -7.76
N GLU A 19 -6.95 -4.35 -7.43
CA GLU A 19 -6.82 -3.81 -6.08
C GLU A 19 -8.15 -3.25 -5.52
N ILE A 20 -9.04 -2.76 -6.40
CA ILE A 20 -10.39 -2.32 -6.03
C ILE A 20 -11.33 -3.52 -5.85
N ILE A 21 -11.35 -4.46 -6.81
CA ILE A 21 -12.26 -5.62 -6.80
C ILE A 21 -11.88 -6.60 -5.68
N ALA A 22 -10.62 -7.05 -5.65
CA ALA A 22 -10.13 -7.98 -4.64
C ALA A 22 -10.09 -7.32 -3.26
N GLY A 23 -9.67 -6.05 -3.19
CA GLY A 23 -9.59 -5.31 -1.93
C GLY A 23 -10.95 -5.12 -1.27
N SER A 24 -11.95 -4.66 -2.02
CA SER A 24 -13.31 -4.48 -1.49
C SER A 24 -13.90 -5.80 -0.99
N PHE A 25 -13.68 -6.91 -1.71
CA PHE A 25 -14.14 -8.22 -1.30
C PHE A 25 -13.46 -8.73 -0.03
N LEU A 26 -12.13 -8.71 0.03
CA LEU A 26 -11.37 -9.17 1.19
C LEU A 26 -11.73 -8.38 2.46
N HIS A 27 -11.98 -7.08 2.30
CA HIS A 27 -12.48 -6.24 3.39
C HIS A 27 -13.91 -6.60 3.80
N ASN A 28 -14.80 -6.88 2.85
CA ASN A 28 -16.18 -7.29 3.14
C ASN A 28 -16.25 -8.63 3.89
N LEU A 29 -15.36 -9.57 3.56
CA LEU A 29 -15.27 -10.86 4.26
C LEU A 29 -14.48 -10.80 5.57
N LYS A 30 -13.86 -9.66 5.91
CA LYS A 30 -12.98 -9.50 7.10
C LYS A 30 -11.87 -10.56 7.15
N ILE A 31 -11.35 -10.98 6.00
CA ILE A 31 -10.29 -11.98 5.92
C ILE A 31 -9.02 -11.41 6.59
N PRO A 32 -8.38 -12.13 7.53
CA PRO A 32 -7.10 -11.70 8.07
C PRO A 32 -6.02 -11.74 6.98
N PHE A 33 -5.03 -10.85 7.07
CA PHE A 33 -3.92 -10.76 6.11
C PHE A 33 -4.32 -10.38 4.67
N SER A 34 -5.41 -9.64 4.46
CA SER A 34 -5.83 -9.17 3.13
C SER A 34 -4.71 -8.51 2.32
N GLY A 35 -3.83 -7.75 2.98
CA GLY A 35 -2.68 -7.13 2.32
C GLY A 35 -1.72 -8.16 1.70
N THR A 36 -1.43 -9.27 2.40
CA THR A 36 -0.59 -10.35 1.85
C THR A 36 -1.24 -10.97 0.62
N PHE A 37 -2.55 -11.25 0.65
CA PHE A 37 -3.27 -11.77 -0.52
C PHE A 37 -3.24 -10.83 -1.72
N LEU A 38 -3.43 -9.52 -1.48
CA LEU A 38 -3.37 -8.51 -2.55
C LEU A 38 -1.98 -8.45 -3.17
N THR A 39 -0.91 -8.51 -2.39
CA THR A 39 0.45 -8.52 -2.94
C THR A 39 0.73 -9.80 -3.73
N LEU A 40 0.26 -10.97 -3.29
CA LEU A 40 0.40 -12.21 -4.08
C LEU A 40 -0.27 -12.07 -5.45
N ILE A 41 -1.50 -11.56 -5.47
CA ILE A 41 -2.21 -11.28 -6.72
C ILE A 41 -1.42 -10.28 -7.58
N SER A 42 -0.87 -9.24 -6.96
CA SER A 42 -0.06 -8.21 -7.64
C SER A 42 1.20 -8.80 -8.27
N ILE A 43 1.89 -9.71 -7.58
CA ILE A 43 3.07 -10.42 -8.12
C ILE A 43 2.68 -11.24 -9.36
N VAL A 44 1.60 -12.02 -9.31
CA VAL A 44 1.10 -12.80 -10.47
C VAL A 44 0.80 -11.88 -11.64
N LEU A 45 0.08 -10.80 -11.37
CA LEU A 45 -0.38 -9.85 -12.37
C LEU A 45 0.80 -9.14 -13.06
N VAL A 46 1.71 -8.57 -12.26
CA VAL A 46 2.83 -7.76 -12.76
C VAL A 46 3.85 -8.63 -13.49
N ILE A 47 4.22 -9.78 -12.93
CA ILE A 47 5.16 -10.70 -13.61
C ILE A 47 4.52 -11.29 -14.87
N GLY A 48 3.23 -11.64 -14.81
CA GLY A 48 2.48 -12.13 -15.97
C GLY A 48 2.42 -11.10 -17.09
N PHE A 49 2.09 -9.86 -16.76
CA PHE A 49 2.10 -8.74 -17.71
C PHE A 49 3.50 -8.51 -18.31
N PHE A 50 4.54 -8.59 -17.50
CA PHE A 50 5.92 -8.36 -17.95
C PHE A 50 6.38 -9.40 -18.99
N GLN A 51 5.76 -10.58 -19.06
CA GLN A 51 6.04 -11.56 -20.12
C GLN A 51 5.58 -11.08 -21.51
N ILE A 52 4.54 -10.25 -21.55
CA ILE A 52 3.99 -9.65 -22.77
C ILE A 52 4.94 -8.55 -23.25
N TRP A 53 5.25 -7.58 -22.37
CA TRP A 53 6.18 -6.47 -22.68
C TRP A 53 7.39 -6.43 -21.73
N PRO A 54 8.48 -7.17 -22.02
CA PRO A 54 9.65 -7.29 -21.15
C PRO A 54 10.61 -6.08 -21.29
N ARG A 55 10.11 -4.88 -20.97
CA ARG A 55 10.86 -3.61 -21.02
C ARG A 55 11.05 -3.02 -19.62
N TYR A 56 12.30 -2.75 -19.25
CA TYR A 56 12.61 -2.09 -17.99
C TYR A 56 11.94 -0.71 -17.88
N GLY A 57 11.43 -0.45 -16.69
CA GLY A 57 10.88 0.81 -16.27
C GLY A 57 9.36 0.85 -16.29
N ILE A 58 8.68 -0.18 -16.79
CA ILE A 58 7.22 -0.23 -16.80
C ILE A 58 6.70 -0.50 -15.38
N ILE A 59 7.33 -1.40 -14.63
CA ILE A 59 6.78 -1.93 -13.38
C ILE A 59 6.72 -0.86 -12.28
N TRP A 60 7.83 -0.16 -12.03
CA TRP A 60 7.86 0.88 -10.99
C TRP A 60 6.94 2.06 -11.34
N ARG A 61 6.82 2.42 -12.63
CA ARG A 61 5.90 3.46 -13.10
C ARG A 61 4.46 3.03 -12.86
N ALA A 62 4.13 1.78 -13.19
CA ALA A 62 2.80 1.25 -12.96
C ALA A 62 2.45 1.23 -11.47
N GLY A 63 3.36 0.77 -10.59
CA GLY A 63 3.14 0.79 -9.14
C GLY A 63 2.92 2.21 -8.60
N LEU A 64 3.67 3.20 -9.10
CA LEU A 64 3.43 4.60 -8.77
C LEU A 64 2.04 5.05 -9.25
N ILE A 65 1.69 4.83 -10.51
CA ILE A 65 0.38 5.22 -11.07
C ILE A 65 -0.77 4.54 -10.30
N THR A 66 -0.67 3.24 -10.00
CA THR A 66 -1.67 2.50 -9.22
C THR A 66 -1.83 3.07 -7.81
N ALA A 67 -0.73 3.40 -7.13
CA ALA A 67 -0.78 4.07 -5.83
C ALA A 67 -1.51 5.42 -5.92
N LEU A 68 -1.26 6.20 -6.98
CA LEU A 68 -1.96 7.47 -7.21
C LEU A 68 -3.45 7.28 -7.51
N MET A 69 -3.82 6.27 -8.30
CA MET A 69 -5.22 5.93 -8.53
C MET A 69 -5.92 5.52 -7.23
N LYS A 70 -5.24 4.79 -6.34
CA LYS A 70 -5.76 4.43 -5.01
C LYS A 70 -6.02 5.68 -4.17
N SER A 71 -5.18 6.71 -4.27
CA SER A 71 -5.34 7.97 -3.51
C SER A 71 -6.67 8.65 -3.78
N ILE A 72 -7.15 8.59 -5.03
CA ILE A 72 -8.40 9.21 -5.49
C ILE A 72 -9.64 8.39 -5.07
N SER A 73 -9.47 7.14 -4.65
CA SER A 73 -10.56 6.29 -4.15
C SER A 73 -11.14 6.85 -2.84
N PRO A 74 -12.48 6.81 -2.61
CA PRO A 74 -13.14 7.39 -1.43
C PRO A 74 -12.83 6.74 -0.06
N SER A 75 -11.76 5.94 0.06
CA SER A 75 -11.38 5.25 1.30
C SER A 75 -10.77 6.21 2.34
N SER A 76 -11.00 6.00 3.65
CA SER A 76 -10.60 6.95 4.70
C SER A 76 -9.13 6.85 5.15
N VAL A 77 -8.39 5.79 4.78
CA VAL A 77 -6.98 5.58 5.20
C VAL A 77 -6.16 5.05 4.03
N ILE A 78 -5.62 5.96 3.21
CA ILE A 78 -5.07 5.57 1.90
C ILE A 78 -3.54 5.58 1.87
N LEU A 79 -2.86 6.35 2.73
CA LEU A 79 -1.40 6.51 2.66
C LEU A 79 -0.62 5.20 2.84
N GLY A 80 -1.03 4.35 3.80
CA GLY A 80 -0.37 3.06 4.05
C GLY A 80 -0.40 2.14 2.81
N PRO A 81 -1.59 1.78 2.30
CA PRO A 81 -1.72 1.00 1.06
C PRO A 81 -1.00 1.61 -0.15
N MET A 82 -0.99 2.94 -0.30
CA MET A 82 -0.26 3.62 -1.39
C MET A 82 1.24 3.35 -1.32
N ILE A 83 1.83 3.51 -0.14
CA ILE A 83 3.27 3.28 0.06
C ILE A 83 3.60 1.81 -0.20
N ALA A 84 2.75 0.88 0.24
CA ALA A 84 2.93 -0.54 -0.02
C ALA A 84 2.94 -0.86 -1.52
N ILE A 85 1.91 -0.45 -2.28
CA ILE A 85 1.82 -0.71 -3.73
C ILE A 85 3.00 -0.10 -4.50
N ALA A 86 3.37 1.14 -4.17
CA ALA A 86 4.51 1.80 -4.79
C ALA A 86 5.81 1.02 -4.51
N MET A 87 6.03 0.62 -3.26
CA MET A 87 7.20 -0.17 -2.84
C MET A 87 7.24 -1.53 -3.55
N GLU A 88 6.11 -2.22 -3.69
CA GLU A 88 6.02 -3.48 -4.43
C GLU A 88 6.52 -3.32 -5.88
N GLY A 89 6.07 -2.27 -6.57
CA GLY A 89 6.51 -1.96 -7.93
C GLY A 89 8.00 -1.62 -8.03
N PHE A 90 8.54 -0.85 -7.08
CA PHE A 90 9.97 -0.53 -7.03
C PHE A 90 10.83 -1.77 -6.74
N VAL A 91 10.43 -2.61 -5.78
CA VAL A 91 11.17 -3.83 -5.41
C VAL A 91 11.16 -4.83 -6.57
N MET A 92 10.01 -5.07 -7.22
CA MET A 92 9.94 -5.96 -8.37
C MET A 92 10.82 -5.48 -9.53
N GLU A 93 10.75 -4.19 -9.87
CA GLU A 93 11.59 -3.61 -10.93
C GLU A 93 13.08 -3.73 -10.57
N PHE A 94 13.45 -3.41 -9.34
CA PHE A 94 14.83 -3.48 -8.88
C PHE A 94 15.37 -4.91 -8.96
N ALA A 95 14.63 -5.90 -8.47
CA ALA A 95 15.01 -7.31 -8.51
C ALA A 95 15.22 -7.81 -9.95
N ILE A 96 14.27 -7.51 -10.85
CA ILE A 96 14.36 -7.93 -12.27
C ILE A 96 15.52 -7.22 -12.98
N ARG A 97 15.86 -5.97 -12.62
CA ARG A 97 17.03 -5.28 -13.19
C ARG A 97 18.35 -5.86 -12.72
N MET A 98 18.45 -6.22 -11.44
CA MET A 98 19.68 -6.76 -10.86
C MET A 98 19.98 -8.18 -11.38
N VAL A 99 18.97 -9.05 -11.42
CA VAL A 99 19.15 -10.47 -11.81
C VAL A 99 18.93 -10.70 -13.31
N GLY A 100 18.20 -9.81 -13.98
CA GLY A 100 17.89 -9.87 -15.40
C GLY A 100 16.52 -10.46 -15.73
N ARG A 101 16.17 -10.42 -17.02
CA ARG A 101 14.87 -10.86 -17.59
C ARG A 101 14.82 -12.39 -17.80
N ASN A 102 15.17 -13.14 -16.77
CA ASN A 102 15.14 -14.61 -16.76
C ASN A 102 14.22 -15.10 -15.62
N ILE A 103 14.01 -16.42 -15.54
CA ILE A 103 13.13 -17.02 -14.52
C ILE A 103 13.62 -16.71 -13.10
N MET A 104 14.94 -16.65 -12.89
CA MET A 104 15.53 -16.32 -11.59
C MET A 104 15.24 -14.86 -11.20
N GLY A 105 15.25 -13.95 -12.16
CA GLY A 105 14.86 -12.56 -11.95
C GLY A 105 13.41 -12.42 -11.50
N TYR A 106 12.49 -13.16 -12.11
CA TYR A 106 11.09 -13.16 -11.70
C TYR A 106 10.88 -13.81 -10.33
N ILE A 107 11.54 -14.93 -10.05
CA ILE A 107 11.52 -15.58 -8.72
C ILE A 107 12.04 -14.60 -7.66
N SER A 108 13.20 -13.98 -7.90
CA SER A 108 13.79 -13.03 -6.96
C SER A 108 12.89 -11.83 -6.69
N ALA A 109 12.19 -11.35 -7.72
CA ALA A 109 11.19 -10.29 -7.59
C ALA A 109 10.04 -10.71 -6.66
N GLY A 110 9.45 -11.90 -6.86
CA GLY A 110 8.41 -12.41 -5.97
C GLY A 110 8.90 -12.58 -4.52
N MET A 111 10.08 -13.16 -4.33
CA MET A 111 10.68 -13.36 -3.01
C MET A 111 10.89 -12.03 -2.28
N LEU A 112 11.59 -11.08 -2.93
CA LEU A 112 11.91 -9.78 -2.35
C LEU A 112 10.67 -8.93 -2.10
N THR A 113 9.67 -9.00 -2.96
CA THR A 113 8.40 -8.27 -2.75
C THR A 113 7.65 -8.79 -1.53
N MET A 114 7.55 -10.12 -1.35
CA MET A 114 6.91 -10.68 -0.15
C MET A 114 7.68 -10.38 1.13
N VAL A 115 9.01 -10.44 1.10
CA VAL A 115 9.86 -9.99 2.20
C VAL A 115 9.68 -8.49 2.46
N GLY A 116 9.56 -7.69 1.40
CA GLY A 116 9.29 -6.25 1.46
C GLY A 116 8.01 -5.91 2.22
N ILE A 117 6.95 -6.73 2.11
CA ILE A 117 5.72 -6.55 2.89
C ILE A 117 6.00 -6.69 4.40
N LEU A 118 6.78 -7.68 4.80
CA LEU A 118 7.15 -7.89 6.20
C LEU A 118 7.98 -6.72 6.72
N ILE A 119 8.96 -6.25 5.93
CA ILE A 119 9.75 -5.07 6.25
C ILE A 119 8.85 -3.84 6.39
N HIS A 120 7.91 -3.61 5.47
CA HIS A 120 6.96 -2.52 5.57
C HIS A 120 6.10 -2.61 6.84
N LYS A 121 5.68 -3.81 7.25
CA LYS A 121 4.94 -4.04 8.50
C LYS A 121 5.78 -3.70 9.73
N ILE A 122 7.05 -4.09 9.75
CA ILE A 122 8.01 -3.76 10.82
C ILE A 122 8.23 -2.25 10.90
N VAL A 123 8.51 -1.60 9.77
CA VAL A 123 8.71 -0.14 9.69
C VAL A 123 7.46 0.60 10.17
N ARG A 124 6.27 0.15 9.78
CA ARG A 124 5.01 0.74 10.24
C ARG A 124 4.84 0.60 11.75
N LEU A 125 5.17 -0.56 12.31
CA LEU A 125 5.08 -0.82 13.75
C LEU A 125 6.06 0.09 14.52
N TYR A 126 7.31 0.16 14.07
CA TYR A 126 8.33 1.05 14.63
C TYR A 126 7.91 2.53 14.56
N LEU A 127 7.33 2.95 13.44
CA LEU A 127 6.85 4.33 13.28
C LEU A 127 5.77 4.66 14.32
N LEU A 128 4.78 3.77 14.45
CA LEU A 128 3.62 3.95 15.34
C LEU A 128 3.99 3.89 16.82
N TYR A 129 4.79 2.90 17.22
CA TYR A 129 4.97 2.55 18.64
C TYR A 129 6.43 2.63 19.10
N GLY A 130 7.38 2.96 18.22
CA GLY A 130 8.79 3.06 18.59
C GLY A 130 9.46 1.70 18.78
N TRP A 131 10.56 1.71 19.53
CA TRP A 131 11.31 0.49 19.82
C TRP A 131 10.63 -0.39 20.88
N ASP A 132 9.91 0.23 21.81
CA ASP A 132 9.28 -0.42 22.98
C ASP A 132 8.34 -1.56 22.58
N ILE A 133 7.66 -1.44 21.45
CA ILE A 133 6.77 -2.49 20.95
C ILE A 133 7.51 -3.80 20.62
N PHE A 134 8.76 -3.72 20.17
CA PHE A 134 9.55 -4.91 19.87
C PHE A 134 9.99 -5.61 21.15
N VAL A 135 10.31 -4.84 22.19
CA VAL A 135 10.59 -5.36 23.54
C VAL A 135 9.34 -6.06 24.09
N ILE A 136 8.17 -5.42 23.99
CA ILE A 136 6.90 -6.02 24.41
C ILE A 136 6.63 -7.33 23.66
N TYR A 137 6.82 -7.37 22.33
CA TYR A 137 6.64 -8.59 21.56
C TYR A 137 7.63 -9.69 21.90
N GLU A 138 8.89 -9.34 22.17
CA GLU A 138 9.90 -10.29 22.64
C GLU A 138 9.48 -10.91 23.97
N GLU A 139 9.04 -10.10 24.94
CA GLU A 139 8.59 -10.60 26.25
C GLU A 139 7.31 -11.43 26.15
N MET A 140 6.36 -11.02 25.32
CA MET A 140 5.16 -11.83 25.04
C MET A 140 5.52 -13.20 24.44
N TYR A 141 6.45 -13.23 23.50
CA TYR A 141 6.92 -14.47 22.89
C TYR A 141 7.65 -15.36 23.91
N ASN A 142 8.51 -14.78 24.74
CA ASN A 142 9.20 -15.50 25.80
C ASN A 142 8.22 -16.05 26.85
N PHE A 143 7.17 -15.31 27.17
CA PHE A 143 6.09 -15.78 28.04
C PHE A 143 5.32 -16.96 27.43
N ALA A 144 4.95 -16.86 26.16
CA ALA A 144 4.23 -17.91 25.45
C ALA A 144 5.05 -19.21 25.31
N THR A 145 6.34 -19.09 24.97
CA THR A 145 7.25 -20.25 24.80
C THR A 145 7.58 -20.94 26.12
N ARG A 146 7.67 -20.22 27.24
CA ARG A 146 7.77 -20.83 28.57
C ARG A 146 6.55 -21.70 28.93
N SER A 147 5.39 -21.34 28.40
CA SER A 147 4.13 -22.07 28.63
C SER A 147 3.96 -23.27 27.68
N LEU A 148 4.77 -23.33 26.62
CA LEU A 148 4.74 -24.36 25.57
C LEU A 148 6.07 -25.10 25.57
N GLU A 149 6.20 -26.12 26.41
CA GLU A 149 7.43 -26.89 26.69
C GLU A 149 8.19 -27.37 25.44
N PHE A 150 7.53 -27.45 24.29
CA PHE A 150 8.04 -27.99 23.03
C PHE A 150 8.73 -26.99 22.08
N LEU A 151 8.71 -25.68 22.34
CA LEU A 151 9.26 -24.68 21.41
C LEU A 151 10.14 -23.66 22.13
N HIS A 152 11.33 -24.09 22.57
CA HIS A 152 12.42 -23.21 23.00
C HIS A 152 13.13 -22.56 21.79
N THR A 153 12.36 -22.05 20.84
CA THR A 153 12.91 -21.30 19.70
C THR A 153 13.15 -19.85 20.11
N GLN A 154 14.36 -19.33 19.88
CA GLN A 154 14.65 -17.90 20.12
C GLN A 154 13.71 -17.00 19.28
N PRO A 155 13.22 -15.86 19.79
CA PRO A 155 12.29 -14.97 19.08
C PRO A 155 12.76 -14.61 17.67
N MET A 156 14.06 -14.30 17.52
CA MET A 156 14.64 -13.93 16.23
C MET A 156 14.60 -15.07 15.21
N ARG A 157 14.71 -16.34 15.64
CA ARG A 157 14.60 -17.50 14.75
C ARG A 157 13.17 -17.64 14.22
N ALA A 158 12.16 -17.41 15.04
CA ALA A 158 10.76 -17.43 14.61
C ALA A 158 10.48 -16.34 13.55
N VAL A 159 11.01 -15.13 13.75
CA VAL A 159 10.94 -14.05 12.76
C VAL A 159 11.65 -14.46 11.47
N PHE A 160 12.86 -15.03 11.55
CA PHE A 160 13.59 -15.50 10.37
C PHE A 160 12.82 -16.59 9.59
N ILE A 161 12.23 -17.56 10.28
CA ILE A 161 11.39 -18.60 9.65
C ILE A 161 10.21 -17.96 8.91
N LEU A 162 9.55 -16.94 9.50
CA LEU A 162 8.47 -16.22 8.84
C LEU A 162 8.94 -15.53 7.54
N PHE A 163 10.12 -14.91 7.56
CA PHE A 163 10.72 -14.30 6.37
C PHE A 163 11.00 -15.34 5.28
N VAL A 164 11.53 -16.51 5.65
CA VAL A 164 11.77 -17.62 4.71
C VAL A 164 10.46 -18.12 4.10
N ILE A 165 9.42 -18.32 4.90
CA ILE A 165 8.09 -18.75 4.42
C ILE A 165 7.53 -17.74 3.41
N TYR A 166 7.59 -16.44 3.72
CA TYR A 166 7.12 -15.39 2.83
C TYR A 166 7.94 -15.33 1.53
N ALA A 167 9.27 -15.49 1.61
CA ALA A 167 10.13 -15.55 0.44
C ALA A 167 9.76 -16.76 -0.45
N LEU A 168 9.61 -17.95 0.12
CA LEU A 168 9.22 -19.16 -0.61
C LEU A 168 7.84 -19.01 -1.27
N LEU A 169 6.87 -18.44 -0.56
CA LEU A 169 5.55 -18.14 -1.11
C LEU A 169 5.68 -17.18 -2.31
N GLY A 170 6.50 -16.14 -2.19
CA GLY A 170 6.81 -15.20 -3.28
C GLY A 170 7.42 -15.87 -4.50
N ALA A 171 8.36 -16.81 -4.29
CA ALA A 171 8.97 -17.60 -5.37
C ALA A 171 7.94 -18.44 -6.14
N VAL A 172 7.08 -19.16 -5.41
CA VAL A 172 6.03 -20.02 -6.00
C VAL A 172 5.04 -19.18 -6.81
N VAL A 173 4.60 -18.05 -6.26
CA VAL A 173 3.64 -17.17 -6.93
C VAL A 173 4.25 -16.44 -8.13
N ALA A 174 5.52 -16.08 -8.08
CA ALA A 174 6.23 -15.54 -9.24
C ALA A 174 6.36 -16.55 -10.39
N LEU A 175 6.67 -17.81 -10.07
CA LEU A 175 6.69 -18.89 -11.06
C LEU A 175 5.31 -19.09 -11.70
N PHE A 176 4.27 -19.03 -10.88
CA PHE A 176 2.90 -19.10 -11.36
C PHE A 176 2.57 -17.93 -12.31
N GLY A 177 2.89 -16.70 -11.92
CA GLY A 177 2.73 -15.50 -12.77
C GLY A 177 3.49 -15.59 -14.09
N TYR A 178 4.73 -16.10 -14.06
CA TYR A 178 5.54 -16.33 -15.25
C TYR A 178 4.86 -17.31 -16.24
N LYS A 179 4.45 -18.49 -15.75
CA LYS A 179 3.77 -19.49 -16.59
C LYS A 179 2.44 -18.97 -17.13
N LEU A 180 1.69 -18.25 -16.30
CA LEU A 180 0.41 -17.65 -16.70
C LEU A 180 0.60 -16.59 -17.79
N GLY A 181 1.58 -15.71 -17.63
CA GLY A 181 1.92 -14.66 -18.59
C GLY A 181 2.37 -15.22 -19.94
N GLN A 182 3.17 -16.30 -19.95
CA GLN A 182 3.58 -16.95 -21.19
C GLN A 182 2.39 -17.53 -21.96
N ARG A 183 1.45 -18.19 -21.27
CA ARG A 183 0.23 -18.70 -21.89
C ARG A 183 -0.64 -17.57 -22.43
N SER A 184 -0.88 -16.52 -21.63
CA SER A 184 -1.65 -15.36 -22.07
C SER A 184 -0.98 -14.56 -23.20
N LYS A 185 0.35 -14.62 -23.34
CA LYS A 185 1.06 -14.03 -24.48
C LYS A 185 0.78 -14.77 -25.79
N ALA A 186 0.68 -16.10 -25.75
CA ALA A 186 0.36 -16.91 -26.92
C ALA A 186 -1.10 -16.71 -27.37
N GLU A 187 -2.00 -16.42 -26.42
CA GLU A 187 -3.44 -16.26 -26.63
C GLU A 187 -3.88 -14.77 -26.61
N GLN A 188 -3.03 -13.83 -27.05
CA GLN A 188 -3.40 -12.41 -27.08
C GLN A 188 -4.56 -12.14 -28.04
N TYR A 189 -5.53 -11.35 -27.57
CA TYR A 189 -6.59 -10.82 -28.43
C TYR A 189 -6.09 -9.56 -29.15
N ARG A 190 -6.14 -9.58 -30.48
CA ARG A 190 -5.71 -8.45 -31.31
C ARG A 190 -6.81 -7.43 -31.58
N ASP A 191 -8.07 -7.84 -31.61
CA ASP A 191 -9.19 -6.96 -31.94
C ASP A 191 -10.32 -7.06 -30.92
N LEU A 192 -10.70 -5.92 -30.34
CA LEU A 192 -12.04 -5.72 -29.79
C LEU A 192 -12.66 -4.45 -30.34
N SER A 193 -13.90 -4.60 -30.78
CA SER A 193 -14.89 -3.54 -30.85
C SER A 193 -15.49 -3.34 -29.46
N PHE A 194 -14.91 -2.46 -28.65
CA PHE A 194 -15.56 -2.01 -27.43
C PHE A 194 -16.70 -1.05 -27.79
N SER A 195 -17.93 -1.35 -27.34
CA SER A 195 -19.02 -0.38 -27.39
C SER A 195 -18.69 0.79 -26.46
N ALA A 196 -18.70 2.01 -26.98
CA ALA A 196 -18.41 3.27 -26.28
C ALA A 196 -19.37 3.59 -25.10
N SER A 197 -20.24 2.66 -24.70
CA SER A 197 -21.37 2.88 -23.80
C SER A 197 -21.05 2.86 -22.30
N SER A 198 -19.78 2.69 -21.87
CA SER A 198 -19.44 2.69 -20.43
C SER A 198 -18.66 3.93 -19.95
N GLN A 199 -18.57 5.00 -20.75
CA GLN A 199 -17.69 6.12 -20.44
C GLN A 199 -18.13 7.03 -19.27
N ASN A 200 -19.37 6.96 -18.76
CA ASN A 200 -19.90 8.10 -17.99
C ASN A 200 -20.43 7.90 -16.56
N GLU A 201 -20.43 6.70 -15.96
CA GLU A 201 -21.25 6.53 -14.72
C GLU A 201 -20.47 6.29 -13.41
N ILE A 202 -19.15 6.05 -13.41
CA ILE A 202 -18.50 5.50 -12.19
C ILE A 202 -17.80 6.55 -11.30
N TRP A 203 -17.55 7.78 -11.76
CA TRP A 203 -16.83 8.76 -10.94
C TRP A 203 -17.41 10.17 -11.05
N ASN A 204 -18.58 10.36 -10.44
CA ASN A 204 -19.03 11.69 -10.07
C ASN A 204 -17.96 12.39 -9.21
N ARG A 205 -17.62 13.61 -9.63
CA ARG A 205 -16.59 14.49 -9.04
C ARG A 205 -16.74 14.58 -7.51
N PRO A 206 -15.65 14.62 -6.72
CA PRO A 206 -15.76 14.85 -5.29
C PRO A 206 -16.45 16.20 -5.02
N THR A 207 -17.58 16.16 -4.31
CA THR A 207 -18.50 17.29 -4.07
C THR A 207 -18.04 18.26 -2.97
N GLU A 208 -16.79 18.19 -2.50
CA GLU A 208 -16.29 19.14 -1.51
C GLU A 208 -15.04 19.85 -2.01
N ALA A 209 -15.17 21.17 -2.19
CA ALA A 209 -14.09 22.09 -2.48
C ALA A 209 -13.20 22.27 -1.25
N ILE A 210 -12.43 21.24 -0.90
CA ILE A 210 -11.38 21.39 0.10
C ILE A 210 -10.33 22.33 -0.50
N VAL A 211 -10.04 23.45 0.16
CA VAL A 211 -8.98 24.37 -0.27
C VAL A 211 -7.63 23.71 0.05
N TYR A 212 -6.84 23.45 -0.99
CA TYR A 212 -5.58 22.70 -0.91
C TYR A 212 -4.37 23.65 -0.90
N SER A 213 -3.28 23.28 -0.21
CA SER A 213 -2.08 24.14 -0.17
C SER A 213 -0.77 23.36 -0.02
N THR A 214 0.13 23.56 -1.00
CA THR A 214 1.49 22.98 -1.05
C THR A 214 2.33 23.29 0.19
N ARG A 215 2.08 24.44 0.84
CA ARG A 215 2.82 24.85 2.04
C ARG A 215 2.57 23.91 3.22
N TYR A 216 1.32 23.46 3.40
CA TYR A 216 0.98 22.54 4.49
C TYR A 216 1.51 21.13 4.25
N LEU A 217 1.57 20.68 2.98
CA LEU A 217 2.19 19.40 2.65
C LEU A 217 3.66 19.36 3.09
N ILE A 218 4.45 20.38 2.73
CA ILE A 218 5.87 20.49 3.11
C ILE A 218 6.00 20.58 4.63
N MET A 219 5.17 21.40 5.28
CA MET A 219 5.15 21.52 6.74
C MET A 219 4.88 20.18 7.42
N LEU A 220 3.90 19.40 6.96
CA LEU A 220 3.58 18.08 7.52
C LEU A 220 4.73 17.08 7.34
N ILE A 221 5.40 17.08 6.19
CA ILE A 221 6.54 16.21 5.91
C ILE A 221 7.70 16.47 6.88
N ILE A 222 7.90 17.72 7.31
CA ILE A 222 8.96 18.09 8.26
C ILE A 222 8.51 17.90 9.71
N LEU A 223 7.27 18.30 10.03
CA LEU A 223 6.76 18.34 11.39
C LEU A 223 6.52 16.94 11.96
N ILE A 224 6.07 15.97 11.16
CA ILE A 224 5.84 14.59 11.63
C ILE A 224 7.14 13.95 12.14
N PRO A 225 8.25 13.88 11.36
CA PRO A 225 9.53 13.38 11.86
C PRO A 225 10.03 14.11 13.10
N LEU A 226 9.89 15.45 13.14
CA LEU A 226 10.30 16.26 14.29
C LEU A 226 9.55 15.89 15.57
N LEU A 227 8.23 15.72 15.48
CA LEU A 227 7.40 15.29 16.61
C LEU A 227 7.75 13.86 17.07
N LEU A 228 8.02 12.95 16.13
CA LEU A 228 8.43 11.58 16.45
C LEU A 228 9.80 11.55 17.14
N TYR A 229 10.73 12.38 16.68
CA TYR A 229 12.03 12.55 17.33
C TYR A 229 11.89 13.11 18.75
N GLY A 230 11.03 14.11 18.93
CA GLY A 230 10.73 14.66 20.26
C GLY A 230 10.14 13.61 21.20
N LEU A 231 9.13 12.86 20.75
CA LEU A 231 8.48 11.81 21.54
C LEU A 231 9.43 10.66 21.94
N ASN A 232 10.51 10.44 21.19
CA ASN A 232 11.47 9.38 21.50
C ASN A 232 12.41 9.73 22.68
N ASN A 233 12.56 11.02 22.99
CA ASN A 233 13.54 11.50 23.96
C ASN A 233 12.92 12.17 25.19
N LEU A 234 11.59 12.36 25.19
CA LEU A 234 10.87 13.09 26.22
C LEU A 234 10.11 12.15 27.16
N THR A 235 10.00 12.54 28.43
CA THR A 235 9.06 11.92 29.36
C THR A 235 7.61 12.31 29.01
N TRP A 236 6.64 11.64 29.65
CA TRP A 236 5.23 11.78 29.28
C TRP A 236 4.68 13.22 29.42
N VAL A 237 5.15 14.02 30.40
CA VAL A 237 4.68 15.40 30.61
C VAL A 237 5.13 16.35 29.48
N PRO A 238 6.44 16.47 29.17
CA PRO A 238 6.87 17.25 28.00
C PRO A 238 6.32 16.73 26.67
N ALA A 239 6.14 15.42 26.54
CA ALA A 239 5.51 14.81 25.36
C ALA A 239 4.08 15.30 25.14
N LEU A 240 3.29 15.47 26.21
CA LEU A 240 1.96 16.06 26.13
C LEU A 240 2.00 17.52 25.69
N ILE A 241 2.85 18.33 26.32
CA ILE A 241 3.00 19.75 26.00
C ILE A 241 3.37 19.93 24.52
N LEU A 242 4.26 19.08 23.99
CA LEU A 242 4.67 19.10 22.58
C LEU A 242 3.55 18.68 21.62
N THR A 243 2.74 17.69 21.99
CA THR A 243 1.74 17.09 21.08
C THR A 243 0.37 17.77 21.10
N ILE A 244 0.00 18.48 22.18
CA ILE A 244 -1.27 19.22 22.26
C ILE A 244 -1.43 20.24 21.13
N PRO A 245 -0.46 21.14 20.84
CA PRO A 245 -0.56 22.09 19.73
C PRO A 245 -0.77 21.39 18.37
N TRP A 246 -0.09 20.27 18.17
CA TRP A 246 -0.24 19.43 16.98
C TRP A 246 -1.67 18.91 16.82
N PHE A 247 -2.24 18.33 17.88
CA PHE A 247 -3.60 17.81 17.82
C PHE A 247 -4.63 18.92 17.60
N ILE A 248 -4.45 20.09 18.23
CA ILE A 248 -5.31 21.27 18.00
C ILE A 248 -5.27 21.70 16.53
N PHE A 249 -4.07 21.78 15.95
CA PHE A 249 -3.88 22.14 14.55
C PHE A 249 -4.57 21.14 13.61
N VAL A 250 -4.32 19.84 13.79
CA VAL A 250 -4.89 18.80 12.91
C VAL A 250 -6.40 18.69 13.07
N PHE A 251 -6.92 18.81 14.29
CA PHE A 251 -8.35 18.74 14.55
C PHE A 251 -9.12 19.92 13.94
N ARG A 252 -8.58 21.14 14.03
CA ARG A 252 -9.21 22.32 13.41
C ARG A 252 -9.22 22.24 11.89
N ARG A 253 -8.11 21.85 11.28
CA ARG A 253 -7.93 21.92 9.82
C ARG A 253 -8.44 20.69 9.07
N TYR A 254 -8.22 19.49 9.62
CA TYR A 254 -8.44 18.20 8.97
C TYR A 254 -9.56 17.38 9.65
N HIS A 255 -10.53 18.04 10.28
CA HIS A 255 -11.63 17.39 11.03
C HIS A 255 -12.32 16.26 10.23
N ALA A 256 -12.54 16.44 8.93
CA ALA A 256 -13.15 15.44 8.06
C ALA A 256 -12.31 14.15 7.91
N ALA A 257 -10.98 14.29 7.86
CA ALA A 257 -10.04 13.17 7.78
C ALA A 257 -9.96 12.37 9.09
N LEU A 258 -10.26 13.03 10.22
CA LEU A 258 -10.20 12.44 11.55
C LEU A 258 -11.46 11.64 11.93
N ARG A 259 -12.46 11.50 11.05
CA ARG A 259 -13.67 10.68 11.30
C ARG A 259 -13.35 9.25 11.75
N GLN A 260 -12.17 8.72 11.39
CA GLN A 260 -11.68 7.43 11.85
C GLN A 260 -11.44 7.34 13.36
N LEU A 261 -11.04 8.43 14.01
CA LEU A 261 -10.83 8.48 15.47
C LEU A 261 -12.16 8.33 16.22
N ARG A 262 -13.31 8.49 15.56
CA ARG A 262 -14.62 8.21 16.15
C ARG A 262 -14.93 6.72 16.26
N LYS A 263 -14.19 5.85 15.56
CA LYS A 263 -14.44 4.40 15.57
C LYS A 263 -13.94 3.80 16.89
N TRP A 264 -14.83 3.14 17.64
CA TRP A 264 -14.51 2.43 18.88
C TRP A 264 -13.31 1.46 18.74
N LEU A 265 -13.26 0.74 17.62
CA LEU A 265 -12.23 -0.28 17.38
C LEU A 265 -10.80 0.30 17.34
N PHE A 266 -10.66 1.58 17.01
CA PHE A 266 -9.37 2.28 17.06
C PHE A 266 -8.89 2.48 18.51
N TRP A 267 -9.77 2.94 19.40
CA TRP A 267 -9.44 3.16 20.81
C TRP A 267 -9.15 1.85 21.54
N MET A 268 -9.84 0.77 21.18
CA MET A 268 -9.53 -0.57 21.69
C MET A 268 -8.10 -1.00 21.39
N GLN A 269 -7.57 -0.70 20.20
CA GLN A 269 -6.18 -1.03 19.86
C GLN A 269 -5.19 -0.27 20.74
N LEU A 270 -5.45 1.02 21.01
CA LEU A 270 -4.61 1.82 21.92
C LEU A 270 -4.68 1.31 23.36
N LEU A 271 -5.88 0.94 23.83
CA LEU A 271 -6.07 0.37 25.16
C LEU A 271 -5.32 -0.96 25.31
N VAL A 272 -5.42 -1.85 24.30
CA VAL A 272 -4.68 -3.12 24.30
C VAL A 272 -3.18 -2.86 24.41
N ILE A 273 -2.63 -1.85 23.74
CA ILE A 273 -1.21 -1.52 23.82
C ILE A 273 -0.82 -1.02 25.21
N LEU A 274 -1.66 -0.22 25.87
CA LEU A 274 -1.42 0.18 27.26
C LEU A 274 -1.42 -1.03 28.21
N VAL A 275 -2.35 -1.96 28.02
CA VAL A 275 -2.40 -3.20 28.79
C VAL A 275 -1.15 -4.04 28.54
N LEU A 276 -0.75 -4.22 27.28
CA LEU A 276 0.47 -4.96 26.94
C LEU A 276 1.72 -4.28 27.52
N ALA A 277 1.80 -2.96 27.46
CA ALA A 277 2.89 -2.20 28.08
C ALA A 277 2.95 -2.42 29.59
N TRP A 278 1.79 -2.40 30.27
CA TRP A 278 1.71 -2.63 31.72
C TRP A 278 2.22 -4.01 32.13
N PHE A 279 1.91 -5.05 31.37
CA PHE A 279 2.25 -6.44 31.73
C PHE A 279 3.63 -6.89 31.24
N PHE A 280 4.08 -6.40 30.08
CA PHE A 280 5.25 -6.94 29.37
C PHE A 280 6.44 -5.98 29.27
N THR A 281 6.33 -4.74 29.74
CA THR A 281 7.50 -3.84 29.79
C THR A 281 8.38 -4.21 30.98
N LYS A 282 9.66 -4.50 30.72
CA LYS A 282 10.67 -4.65 31.78
C LYS A 282 11.02 -3.29 32.37
N THR A 283 10.89 -3.17 33.68
CA THR A 283 11.30 -1.97 34.42
C THR A 283 12.36 -2.32 35.46
N ALA A 284 13.25 -1.37 35.74
CA ALA A 284 14.38 -1.56 36.66
C ALA A 284 13.93 -1.66 38.12
N GLU A 285 12.78 -1.07 38.46
CA GLU A 285 12.27 -1.02 39.83
C GLU A 285 11.15 -2.06 40.05
N PRO A 286 11.27 -2.93 41.07
CA PRO A 286 10.22 -3.87 41.41
C PRO A 286 9.03 -3.18 42.10
N GLY A 287 7.81 -3.63 41.83
CA GLY A 287 6.60 -3.18 42.53
C GLY A 287 5.73 -2.19 41.76
N LEU A 288 5.04 -1.30 42.48
CA LEU A 288 4.07 -0.35 41.92
C LEU A 288 4.74 0.76 41.09
N GLU A 289 5.91 1.25 41.51
CA GLU A 289 6.64 2.32 40.82
C GLU A 289 7.10 1.88 39.42
N GLY A 290 7.66 0.67 39.30
CA GLY A 290 7.99 0.07 38.01
C GLY A 290 6.77 -0.11 37.10
N ARG A 291 5.59 -0.45 37.64
CA ARG A 291 4.36 -0.56 36.84
C ARG A 291 3.85 0.80 36.36
N LEU A 292 3.99 1.85 37.16
CA LEU A 292 3.66 3.21 36.76
C LEU A 292 4.60 3.72 35.66
N MET A 293 5.89 3.40 35.73
CA MET A 293 6.85 3.69 34.65
C MET A 293 6.50 2.95 33.35
N ALA A 294 6.11 1.67 33.45
CA ALA A 294 5.64 0.90 32.30
C ALA A 294 4.40 1.55 31.63
N LEU A 295 3.45 2.05 32.44
CA LEU A 295 2.27 2.76 31.95
C LEU A 295 2.64 4.08 31.26
N SER A 296 3.58 4.83 31.84
CA SER A 296 4.12 6.07 31.24
C SER A 296 4.70 5.82 29.84
N ASN A 297 5.51 4.77 29.69
CA ASN A 297 6.07 4.40 28.38
C ASN A 297 4.97 3.96 27.41
N GLY A 298 3.98 3.20 27.91
CA GLY A 298 2.75 2.90 27.20
C GLY A 298 2.04 4.14 26.64
N PHE A 299 1.96 5.19 27.45
CA PHE A 299 1.33 6.44 27.07
C PHE A 299 2.10 7.18 25.96
N ILE A 300 3.43 7.17 26.01
CA ILE A 300 4.28 7.73 24.94
C ILE A 300 4.04 6.98 23.63
N MET A 301 3.95 5.64 23.65
CA MET A 301 3.60 4.85 22.46
C MET A 301 2.24 5.22 21.89
N VAL A 302 1.23 5.47 22.75
CA VAL A 302 -0.10 5.91 22.32
C VAL A 302 -0.05 7.30 21.69
N LEU A 303 0.64 8.26 22.30
CA LEU A 303 0.83 9.60 21.72
C LEU A 303 1.51 9.54 20.36
N ARG A 304 2.57 8.72 20.24
CA ARG A 304 3.29 8.49 18.98
C ARG A 304 2.36 7.93 17.91
N ALA A 305 1.58 6.91 18.25
CA ALA A 305 0.63 6.31 17.33
C ALA A 305 -0.42 7.33 16.86
N LEU A 306 -0.93 8.16 17.78
CA LEU A 306 -1.87 9.24 17.46
C LEU A 306 -1.23 10.27 16.51
N VAL A 307 0.00 10.74 16.78
CA VAL A 307 0.72 11.67 15.90
C VAL A 307 0.87 11.11 14.49
N VAL A 308 1.28 9.85 14.36
CA VAL A 308 1.43 9.18 13.05
C VAL A 308 0.09 9.05 12.35
N VAL A 309 -0.94 8.57 13.05
CA VAL A 309 -2.27 8.32 12.46
C VAL A 309 -2.92 9.62 11.99
N THR A 310 -2.88 10.68 12.81
CA THR A 310 -3.41 12.00 12.44
C THR A 310 -2.56 12.67 11.36
N GLY A 311 -1.23 12.49 11.42
CA GLY A 311 -0.31 13.02 10.43
C GLY A 311 -0.48 12.39 9.06
N PHE A 312 -0.64 11.07 9.01
CA PHE A 312 -0.91 10.34 7.77
C PHE A 312 -2.29 10.64 7.19
N ALA A 313 -3.29 10.88 8.05
CA ALA A 313 -4.61 11.35 7.62
C ALA A 313 -4.51 12.74 6.96
N ALA A 314 -3.81 13.69 7.61
CA ALA A 314 -3.57 15.03 7.08
C ALA A 314 -2.76 15.01 5.77
N LEU A 315 -1.66 14.25 5.72
CA LEU A 315 -0.87 14.04 4.51
C LEU A 315 -1.71 13.43 3.39
N SER A 316 -2.55 12.42 3.69
CA SER A 316 -3.42 11.80 2.70
C SER A 316 -4.43 12.82 2.13
N THR A 317 -4.99 13.71 2.95
CA THR A 317 -5.90 14.74 2.44
C THR A 317 -5.22 15.78 1.56
N GLU A 318 -3.99 16.20 1.90
CA GLU A 318 -3.23 17.12 1.07
C GLU A 318 -2.72 16.45 -0.22
N LEU A 319 -2.46 15.13 -0.20
CA LEU A 319 -2.10 14.36 -1.38
C LEU A 319 -3.28 14.03 -2.31
N ARG A 320 -4.51 13.94 -1.76
CA ARG A 320 -5.75 13.74 -2.52
C ARG A 320 -6.16 14.96 -3.35
N ALA A 321 -5.63 16.12 -2.99
CA ALA A 321 -5.82 17.36 -3.70
C ALA A 321 -5.43 17.27 -5.19
N PRO A 322 -6.06 18.06 -6.09
CA PRO A 322 -5.60 18.32 -7.45
C PRO A 322 -4.23 19.04 -7.52
N LEU A 323 -3.40 18.98 -6.46
CA LEU A 323 -1.97 19.26 -6.51
C LEU A 323 -1.28 18.42 -7.60
N MET A 324 -1.80 17.24 -7.95
CA MET A 324 -1.39 16.51 -9.15
C MET A 324 -1.59 17.33 -10.44
N GLN A 325 -2.68 18.10 -10.56
CA GLN A 325 -2.98 18.86 -11.76
C GLN A 325 -2.08 20.10 -11.92
N ARG A 326 -1.61 20.73 -10.83
CA ARG A 326 -0.80 21.96 -10.91
C ARG A 326 0.72 21.72 -10.80
N LEU A 327 1.17 20.80 -9.93
CA LEU A 327 2.60 20.49 -9.79
C LEU A 327 3.15 19.67 -10.98
N PHE A 328 2.33 18.78 -11.56
CA PHE A 328 2.78 17.96 -12.71
C PHE A 328 2.62 18.65 -14.06
N PHE A 329 1.80 19.68 -14.18
CA PHE A 329 1.67 20.43 -15.43
C PHE A 329 2.83 21.42 -15.65
N ARG A 330 3.47 21.90 -14.57
CA ARG A 330 4.59 22.87 -14.62
C ARG A 330 6.00 22.26 -14.55
N SER A 331 6.13 20.93 -14.50
CA SER A 331 7.44 20.25 -14.36
C SER A 331 7.57 19.01 -15.27
N GLY A 332 8.75 18.36 -15.29
CA GLY A 332 9.05 17.15 -16.08
C GLY A 332 8.16 15.91 -15.83
N PHE A 333 7.13 16.04 -14.98
CA PHE A 333 6.18 15.00 -14.62
C PHE A 333 4.89 14.99 -15.45
N ARG A 334 4.80 15.77 -16.54
CA ARG A 334 3.67 15.73 -17.49
C ARG A 334 3.31 14.31 -17.93
N GLN A 335 4.32 13.46 -18.15
CA GLN A 335 4.12 12.06 -18.54
C GLN A 335 3.40 11.25 -17.47
N LEU A 336 3.69 11.47 -16.18
CA LEU A 336 3.03 10.80 -15.06
C LEU A 336 1.56 11.20 -14.97
N TYR A 337 1.26 12.50 -15.08
CA TYR A 337 -0.11 13.01 -15.05
C TYR A 337 -0.97 12.41 -16.17
N LEU A 338 -0.50 12.49 -17.41
CA LEU A 338 -1.17 11.90 -18.55
C LEU A 338 -1.36 10.39 -18.35
N SER A 339 -0.35 9.70 -17.83
CA SER A 339 -0.42 8.26 -17.56
C SER A 339 -1.50 7.88 -16.55
N VAL A 340 -1.69 8.69 -15.50
CA VAL A 340 -2.76 8.49 -14.51
C VAL A 340 -4.13 8.65 -15.17
N ASN A 341 -4.31 9.69 -15.98
CA ASN A 341 -5.57 9.91 -16.70
C ASN A 341 -5.89 8.77 -17.67
N HIS A 342 -4.91 8.29 -18.44
CA HIS A 342 -5.09 7.13 -19.32
C HIS A 342 -5.42 5.86 -18.53
N ALA A 343 -4.76 5.64 -17.38
CA ALA A 343 -5.07 4.50 -16.53
C ALA A 343 -6.51 4.55 -15.99
N PHE A 344 -7.02 5.74 -15.64
CA PHE A 344 -8.43 5.93 -15.31
C PHE A 344 -9.36 5.71 -16.50
N GLY A 345 -8.96 6.09 -17.72
CA GLY A 345 -9.71 5.84 -18.94
C GLY A 345 -9.89 4.35 -19.24
N ILE A 346 -8.88 3.52 -18.98
CA ILE A 346 -8.98 2.06 -19.15
C ILE A 346 -9.65 1.36 -17.96
N LEU A 347 -9.66 1.95 -16.77
CA LEU A 347 -10.16 1.29 -15.57
C LEU A 347 -11.58 0.70 -15.72
N PRO A 348 -12.58 1.39 -16.31
CA PRO A 348 -13.89 0.79 -16.57
C PRO A 348 -13.84 -0.44 -17.49
N MET A 349 -13.01 -0.40 -18.54
CA MET A 349 -12.81 -1.52 -19.48
C MET A 349 -12.14 -2.72 -18.79
N VAL A 350 -11.19 -2.45 -17.90
CA VAL A 350 -10.57 -3.47 -17.06
C VAL A 350 -11.61 -4.11 -16.15
N ILE A 351 -12.41 -3.29 -15.44
CA ILE A 351 -13.44 -3.77 -14.51
C ILE A 351 -14.52 -4.59 -15.24
N SER A 352 -14.94 -4.16 -16.44
CA SER A 352 -15.92 -4.90 -17.23
C SER A 352 -15.38 -6.23 -17.78
N SER A 353 -14.07 -6.32 -18.03
CA SER A 353 -13.41 -7.58 -18.40
C SER A 353 -13.33 -8.59 -17.26
N PHE A 354 -13.38 -8.12 -16.01
CA PHE A 354 -13.41 -9.01 -14.86
C PHE A 354 -14.80 -9.64 -14.73
N THR A 355 -14.83 -10.98 -14.74
CA THR A 355 -16.02 -11.72 -14.33
C THR A 355 -16.47 -11.26 -12.94
N THR A 356 -17.78 -11.11 -12.70
CA THR A 356 -18.41 -10.71 -11.43
C THR A 356 -17.56 -11.06 -10.20
N THR A 357 -17.44 -10.16 -9.20
CA THR A 357 -16.58 -10.31 -8.01
C THR A 357 -16.52 -11.74 -7.44
N ARG A 358 -17.66 -12.44 -7.37
CA ARG A 358 -17.74 -13.85 -6.93
C ARG A 358 -16.91 -14.83 -7.78
N ARG A 359 -16.92 -14.71 -9.11
CA ARG A 359 -16.14 -15.54 -10.04
C ARG A 359 -14.64 -15.21 -10.00
N PHE A 360 -14.28 -13.95 -9.78
CA PHE A 360 -12.88 -13.54 -9.61
C PHE A 360 -12.24 -14.29 -8.44
N ILE A 361 -12.92 -14.40 -7.29
CA ILE A 361 -12.38 -15.15 -6.14
C ILE A 361 -12.44 -16.66 -6.33
N ALA A 362 -13.46 -17.18 -7.02
CA ALA A 362 -13.52 -18.62 -7.28
C ALA A 362 -12.34 -19.10 -8.14
N ASN A 363 -11.89 -18.28 -9.09
CA ASN A 363 -10.79 -18.62 -10.01
C ASN A 363 -9.93 -17.39 -10.34
N PRO A 364 -9.13 -16.86 -9.38
CA PRO A 364 -8.38 -15.61 -9.58
C PRO A 364 -7.37 -15.72 -10.71
N ALA A 365 -6.72 -16.88 -10.84
CA ALA A 365 -5.81 -17.16 -11.94
C ALA A 365 -6.47 -17.04 -13.32
N ARG A 366 -7.70 -17.53 -13.47
CA ARG A 366 -8.43 -17.50 -14.74
C ARG A 366 -8.82 -16.07 -15.08
N SER A 367 -9.33 -15.32 -14.11
CA SER A 367 -9.68 -13.90 -14.31
C SER A 367 -8.46 -13.06 -14.67
N ILE A 368 -7.33 -13.25 -13.97
CA ILE A 368 -6.06 -12.57 -14.31
C ILE A 368 -5.59 -12.98 -15.72
N ALA A 369 -5.65 -14.27 -16.06
CA ALA A 369 -5.26 -14.74 -17.39
C ALA A 369 -6.09 -14.11 -18.50
N THR A 370 -7.42 -14.02 -18.31
CA THR A 370 -8.34 -13.37 -19.23
C THR A 370 -7.98 -11.90 -19.42
N SER A 371 -7.79 -11.16 -18.33
CA SER A 371 -7.43 -9.74 -18.41
C SER A 371 -6.04 -9.52 -19.04
N LEU A 372 -5.08 -10.42 -18.80
CA LEU A 372 -3.77 -10.38 -19.45
C LEU A 372 -3.86 -10.58 -20.97
N ARG A 373 -4.84 -11.32 -21.49
CA ARG A 373 -5.04 -11.52 -22.95
C ARG A 373 -5.55 -10.27 -23.66
N TYR A 374 -6.10 -9.31 -22.93
CA TYR A 374 -6.61 -8.05 -23.46
C TYR A 374 -5.59 -6.90 -23.43
N VAL A 375 -4.39 -7.13 -22.91
CA VAL A 375 -3.37 -6.09 -22.70
C VAL A 375 -2.98 -5.38 -24.01
N ASP A 376 -2.74 -6.12 -25.10
CA ASP A 376 -2.42 -5.50 -26.39
C ASP A 376 -3.60 -4.66 -26.91
N SER A 377 -4.84 -5.16 -26.79
CA SER A 377 -6.04 -4.44 -27.22
C SER A 377 -6.23 -3.09 -26.50
N TRP A 378 -5.96 -3.03 -25.19
CA TRP A 378 -6.05 -1.79 -24.42
C TRP A 378 -4.94 -0.79 -24.78
N HIS A 379 -3.74 -1.27 -25.09
CA HIS A 379 -2.65 -0.41 -25.56
C HIS A 379 -2.95 0.19 -26.94
N HIS A 380 -3.47 -0.62 -27.87
CA HIS A 380 -3.91 -0.12 -29.17
C HIS A 380 -5.04 0.90 -29.05
N HIS A 381 -6.01 0.69 -28.16
CA HIS A 381 -7.08 1.65 -27.91
C HIS A 381 -6.55 2.99 -27.37
N LEU A 382 -5.61 2.96 -26.41
CA LEU A 382 -4.97 4.18 -25.92
C LEU A 382 -4.18 4.92 -27.00
N LEU A 383 -3.49 4.20 -27.88
CA LEU A 383 -2.77 4.82 -28.99
C LEU A 383 -3.73 5.52 -29.95
N ARG A 384 -4.86 4.89 -30.31
CA ARG A 384 -5.88 5.53 -31.15
C ARG A 384 -6.46 6.80 -30.51
N GLN A 385 -6.78 6.78 -29.21
CA GLN A 385 -7.26 7.97 -28.50
C GLN A 385 -6.22 9.10 -28.43
N LEU A 386 -4.94 8.76 -28.37
CA LEU A 386 -3.86 9.74 -28.39
C LEU A 386 -3.70 10.36 -29.79
N ASP A 387 -3.83 9.57 -30.84
CA ASP A 387 -3.75 10.03 -32.23
C ASP A 387 -4.97 10.90 -32.60
N GLU A 388 -6.18 10.52 -32.17
CA GLU A 388 -7.42 11.31 -32.38
C GLU A 388 -7.44 12.62 -31.58
N GLY A 389 -6.81 12.65 -30.39
CA GLY A 389 -6.71 13.86 -29.56
C GLY A 389 -5.59 14.84 -29.95
N GLU A 390 -4.72 14.48 -30.91
CA GLU A 390 -3.75 15.41 -31.53
C GLU A 390 -4.29 16.07 -32.80
N THR A 391 -5.45 15.63 -33.31
CA THR A 391 -6.12 16.19 -34.50
C THR A 391 -7.20 17.25 -34.19
N ASP A 392 -7.51 17.47 -32.92
CA ASP A 392 -8.35 18.57 -32.39
C ASP A 392 -7.48 19.59 -31.64
#